data_AF-A0A831P138-F1
#
_entry.id   AF-A0A831P138-F1
#
_cell.length_a   1.000
_cell.length_b   1.000
_cell.length_c   1.000
_cell.angle_alpha   90.00
_cell.angle_beta   90.00
_cell.angle_gamma   90.00
#
_symmetry.space_group_name_H-M   'P 1'
#
loop_
_entity.id
_entity.type
_entity.pdbx_description
1 polymer ?
#
loop_
_entity_poly.entity_id
_entity_poly.type
_entity_poly.pdbx_seq_one_letter_code
_entity_poly.pdbx_strand_id
1 'polypeptide(L)' 'MEEWSIALKMPINWDLKLKFFVLPSRPTPSIIFRRKWFRALKIGDRLIPVSVEIVDKEVRVRSIQVKKRKKGKLKN' A
#
# COMPACT_ATOMS: atom_id res chain seq x y z
N MET A 1 12.85 6.36 1.93
CA MET A 1 11.80 5.59 1.24
C MET A 1 12.46 4.30 0.84
N GLU A 2 11.87 3.16 1.19
CA GLU A 2 12.41 1.85 0.85
C GLU A 2 11.59 1.27 -0.31
N GLU A 3 12.25 0.68 -1.30
CA GLU A 3 11.61 0.10 -2.49
C GLU A 3 12.17 -1.29 -2.76
N TRP A 4 11.27 -2.28 -2.81
CA TRP A 4 11.60 -3.68 -3.02
C TRP A 4 10.84 -4.20 -4.23
N SER A 5 11.42 -5.15 -4.96
CA SER A 5 10.79 -5.82 -6.10
C SER A 5 10.66 -7.33 -5.85
N ILE A 6 9.57 -7.91 -6.34
CA ILE A 6 9.35 -9.36 -6.34
C ILE A 6 9.14 -9.79 -7.78
N ALA A 7 10.04 -10.62 -8.30
CA ALA A 7 9.95 -11.16 -9.65
C ALA A 7 8.83 -12.21 -9.74
N LEU A 8 7.96 -12.07 -10.73
CA LEU A 8 6.88 -12.99 -11.01
C LEU A 8 7.33 -14.06 -12.01
N LYS A 9 7.12 -15.34 -11.66
CA LYS A 9 7.37 -16.46 -12.58
C LYS A 9 6.41 -16.48 -13.78
N MET A 10 5.21 -15.91 -13.62
CA MET A 10 4.16 -15.84 -14.63
C MET A 10 3.51 -14.45 -14.61
N PRO A 11 3.01 -13.94 -15.76
CA PRO A 11 2.32 -12.66 -15.80
C PRO A 11 1.04 -12.71 -14.94
N ILE A 12 0.76 -11.61 -14.24
CA ILE A 12 -0.46 -11.43 -13.44
C ILE A 12 -1.26 -10.28 -14.04
N ASN A 13 -2.56 -10.49 -14.26
CA ASN A 13 -3.47 -9.40 -14.60
C ASN A 13 -3.78 -8.59 -13.33
N TRP A 14 -3.07 -7.47 -13.18
CA TRP A 14 -3.19 -6.62 -12.00
C TRP A 14 -4.56 -5.94 -11.89
N ASP A 15 -5.16 -5.54 -13.01
CA ASP A 15 -6.47 -4.88 -13.00
C ASP A 15 -7.58 -5.81 -12.49
N LEU A 16 -7.50 -7.11 -12.79
CA LEU A 16 -8.41 -8.10 -12.21
C LEU A 16 -8.22 -8.23 -10.69
N LYS A 17 -6.98 -8.18 -10.19
CA LYS A 17 -6.71 -8.19 -8.75
C LYS A 17 -7.26 -6.94 -8.05
N LEU A 18 -7.14 -5.77 -8.68
CA LEU A 18 -7.68 -4.52 -8.15
C LEU A 18 -9.21 -4.46 -8.16
N LYS A 19 -9.86 -5.06 -9.16
CA LYS A 19 -11.33 -5.16 -9.24
C LYS A 19 -11.95 -6.08 -8.18
N PHE A 20 -11.16 -6.94 -7.55
CA PHE A 20 -11.62 -7.83 -6.49
C PHE A 20 -11.99 -7.09 -5.19
N PHE A 21 -11.54 -5.84 -5.03
CA PHE A 21 -11.92 -5.01 -3.89
C PHE A 21 -13.35 -4.49 -4.07
N VAL A 22 -14.26 -4.89 -3.18
CA VAL A 22 -15.71 -4.58 -3.26
C VAL A 22 -15.99 -3.08 -3.13
N LEU A 23 -15.23 -2.36 -2.28
CA LEU A 23 -15.41 -0.94 -1.99
C LEU A 23 -14.11 -0.14 -2.20
N PRO A 24 -13.61 -0.02 -3.44
CA PRO A 24 -12.28 0.52 -3.72
C PRO A 24 -12.15 2.03 -3.42
N SER A 25 -13.27 2.75 -3.42
CA SER A 25 -13.36 4.19 -3.16
C SER A 25 -13.65 4.56 -1.69
N ARG A 26 -13.95 3.57 -0.85
CA ARG A 26 -14.17 3.79 0.59
C ARG A 26 -12.85 3.60 1.36
N PRO A 27 -12.65 4.31 2.47
CA PRO A 27 -11.51 4.09 3.35
C PRO A 27 -11.68 2.79 4.13
N THR A 28 -11.53 1.66 3.44
CA THR A 28 -11.16 0.40 4.09
C THR A 28 -9.66 0.46 4.39
N PRO A 29 -9.10 -0.44 5.23
CA PRO A 29 -7.66 -0.48 5.45
C PRO A 29 -6.84 -0.59 4.15
N SER A 30 -7.46 -1.06 3.06
CA SER A 30 -6.95 -1.04 1.71
C SER A 30 -7.56 0.10 0.89
N ILE A 31 -6.72 0.84 0.17
CA ILE A 31 -7.13 1.89 -0.76
C ILE A 31 -6.61 1.53 -2.14
N ILE A 32 -7.49 1.59 -3.15
CA ILE A 32 -7.08 1.46 -4.55
C ILE A 32 -7.08 2.84 -5.19
N PHE A 33 -5.93 3.28 -5.69
CA PHE A 33 -5.83 4.58 -6.35
C PHE A 33 -4.77 4.55 -7.46
N ARG A 34 -5.10 5.06 -8.64
CA ARG A 34 -4.20 5.11 -9.82
C ARG A 34 -3.49 3.77 -10.11
N ARG A 35 -4.25 2.67 -10.12
CA ARG A 35 -3.77 1.28 -10.30
C ARG A 35 -2.75 0.79 -9.25
N LYS A 36 -2.72 1.42 -8.08
CA LYS A 36 -1.91 1.00 -6.94
C LYS A 36 -2.81 0.58 -5.78
N TRP A 37 -2.34 -0.41 -5.02
CA TRP A 37 -2.93 -0.80 -3.75
C TRP A 37 -2.12 -0.18 -2.61
N PHE A 38 -2.79 0.48 -1.68
CA PHE A 38 -2.19 1.08 -0.51
C PHE A 38 -2.77 0.47 0.75
N ARG A 39 -1.94 0.25 1.76
CA ARG A 39 -2.36 -0.18 3.09
C ARG A 39 -1.30 0.17 4.12
N ALA A 40 -1.72 0.42 5.36
CA ALA A 40 -0.80 0.44 6.49
C ALA A 40 -0.69 -0.97 7.09
N LEU A 41 0.53 -1.51 7.16
CA LEU A 41 0.85 -2.79 7.79
C LEU A 41 1.40 -2.55 9.19
N LYS A 42 0.88 -3.28 10.19
CA LYS A 42 1.45 -3.28 11.54
C LYS A 42 2.50 -4.39 11.62
N ILE A 43 3.77 -4.01 11.80
CA ILE A 43 4.89 -4.94 11.97
C ILE A 43 5.53 -4.61 13.33
N GLY A 44 5.33 -5.50 14.31
CA GLY A 44 5.60 -5.20 15.72
C GLY A 44 4.83 -3.95 16.18
N ASP A 45 5.54 -2.99 16.76
CA ASP A 45 4.97 -1.72 17.24
C ASP A 45 4.97 -0.60 16.19
N ARG A 46 5.38 -0.90 14.95
CA ARG A 46 5.48 0.07 13.87
C ARG A 46 4.31 -0.08 12.90
N LEU A 47 3.71 1.05 12.53
CA LEU A 47 2.74 1.15 11.46
C LEU A 47 3.44 1.64 10.20
N ILE A 48 3.53 0.78 9.19
CA ILE A 48 4.30 1.01 7.96
C ILE A 48 3.33 1.12 6.80
N PRO A 49 3.11 2.31 6.22
CA PRO A 49 2.37 2.43 4.97
C PRO A 49 3.16 1.81 3.83
N VAL A 50 2.47 1.01 3.03
CA VAL A 50 2.99 0.42 1.81
C VAL A 50 2.11 0.81 0.62
N SER A 51 2.74 1.00 -0.53
CA SER A 51 2.10 1.08 -1.84
C SER A 51 2.63 -0.03 -2.73
N VAL A 52 1.72 -0.71 -3.41
CA VAL A 52 2.02 -1.85 -4.28
C VAL A 52 1.48 -1.62 -5.67
N GLU A 53 2.29 -1.91 -6.67
CA GLU A 53 1.91 -1.93 -8.08
C GLU A 53 2.60 -3.08 -8.81
N ILE A 54 2.08 -3.46 -9.97
CA ILE A 54 2.75 -4.37 -10.88
C ILE A 54 3.22 -3.59 -12.10
N VAL A 55 4.50 -3.72 -12.42
CA VAL A 55 5.13 -3.21 -13.64
C VAL A 55 5.77 -4.40 -14.34
N ASP A 56 5.35 -4.69 -15.57
CA ASP A 56 5.76 -5.86 -16.35
C ASP A 56 5.55 -7.18 -15.60
N LYS A 57 6.65 -7.82 -15.17
CA LYS A 57 6.65 -9.08 -14.38
C LYS A 57 7.17 -8.86 -12.95
N GLU A 58 7.08 -7.64 -12.44
CA GLU A 58 7.56 -7.31 -11.10
C GLU A 58 6.45 -6.69 -10.25
N VAL A 59 6.31 -7.20 -9.04
CA VAL A 59 5.56 -6.50 -7.98
C VAL A 59 6.52 -5.52 -7.33
N ARG A 60 6.21 -4.23 -7.43
CA ARG A 60 6.97 -3.16 -6.76
C ARG A 60 6.26 -2.78 -5.47
N VAL A 61 7.01 -2.82 -4.37
CA VAL A 61 6.53 -2.45 -3.04
C VAL A 61 7.35 -1.25 -2.58
N ARG A 62 6.67 -0.14 -2.30
CA ARG A 62 7.30 1.05 -1.69
C ARG A 62 6.76 1.25 -0.30
N SER A 63 7.64 1.60 0.62
CA SER A 63 7.27 1.94 1.99
C SER A 63 7.91 3.25 2.44
N ILE A 64 7.22 3.94 3.33
CA ILE A 64 7.72 5.16 3.97
C ILE A 64 7.63 4.95 5.47
N GLN A 65 8.74 5.14 6.18
CA GLN A 65 8.70 5.19 7.63
C GLN A 65 8.04 6.49 8.07
N VAL A 66 6.82 6.39 8.60
CA VAL A 66 6.13 7.54 9.19
C VAL A 66 6.66 7.74 10.59
N LYS A 67 7.42 8.82 10.83
CA LYS A 67 7.73 9.25 12.20
C LYS A 67 6.42 9.52 12.92
N LYS A 68 6.20 8.92 14.10
CA LYS A 68 5.04 9.23 14.96
C LYS A 68 4.96 10.75 15.14
N ARG A 69 3.97 11.40 14.52
CA ARG A 69 3.62 12.78 14.86
C ARG A 69 3.15 12.76 16.32
N LYS A 70 3.84 13.47 17.21
CA LYS A 70 3.30 13.77 18.55
C LYS A 70 1.94 14.43 18.31
N LYS A 71 0.86 13.88 18.88
CA LYS A 71 -0.46 14.52 18.90
C LYS A 71 -0.26 15.92 19.51
N GLY A 72 -0.26 16.95 18.68
CA GLY A 72 -0.42 18.31 19.16
C GLY A 72 -1.79 18.36 19.83
N LYS A 73 -1.84 18.76 21.11
CA LYS A 73 -3.09 19.15 21.75
C LYS A 73 -3.67 20.27 20.89
N LEU A 74 -4.72 19.98 20.12
CA LEU A 74 -5.65 21.01 19.67
C LEU A 74 -6.23 21.60 20.95
N LYS A 75 -5.69 22.75 21.37
CA LYS A 75 -6.34 23.61 22.36
C LYS A 75 -7.54 24.25 21.65
N ASN A 76 -8.69 24.14 22.32
CA ASN A 76 -10.00 24.78 22.13
C ASN A 76 -10.14 25.77 20.98
#